data_AF-A0A8T7KHN4-F1
#
_entry.id   AF-A0A8T7KHN4-F1
#
_cell.length_a   1.000
_cell.length_b   1.000
_cell.length_c   1.000
_cell.angle_alpha   90.00
_cell.angle_beta   90.00
_cell.angle_gamma   90.00
#
_symmetry.space_group_name_H-M   'P 1'
#
loop_
_entity.id
_entity.type
_entity.pdbx_description
1 polymer ?
#
loop_
_entity_poly.entity_id
_entity_poly.type
_entity_poly.pdbx_seq_one_letter_code
_entity_poly.pdbx_strand_id
1 'polypeptide(L)'
;MMIHTILLSLLFVRMLATPEAPPALLVTLRDAQGGPVMGAAVIVLDRTGTTTLGRAVTDAAGEASFAPLPAGEVRVQVSGQLADGTALRQVGADARGVLVILGAPEVRLELRVEPDGMVIPDPATMIVPDLGIPFDLPTAALAVTAAPTLPALPIPTTVPPVVDEPTALGWPWPLLVAGGLVVAVLALIAARSLWRRRA
;
A
#
# COMPACT_ATOMS: atom_id res chain seq x y z
N MET A 1 -65.45 12.84 -7.75
CA MET A 1 -64.44 13.91 -7.57
C MET A 1 -63.70 13.65 -6.26
N MET A 2 -62.41 13.25 -6.29
CA MET A 2 -61.42 13.28 -5.18
C MET A 2 -60.24 12.26 -5.31
N ILE A 3 -60.01 11.63 -6.47
CA ILE A 3 -58.93 10.62 -6.61
C ILE A 3 -57.82 11.07 -7.60
N HIS A 4 -57.90 12.29 -8.13
CA HIS A 4 -57.02 12.72 -9.24
C HIS A 4 -55.82 13.59 -8.85
N THR A 5 -55.62 13.89 -7.56
CA THR A 5 -54.62 14.90 -7.13
C THR A 5 -53.32 14.33 -6.56
N ILE A 6 -53.24 13.03 -6.23
CA ILE A 6 -52.08 12.48 -5.49
C ILE A 6 -50.99 11.90 -6.43
N LEU A 7 -51.29 11.64 -7.70
CA LEU A 7 -50.33 10.99 -8.60
C LEU A 7 -49.23 11.93 -9.15
N LEU A 8 -49.39 13.25 -9.02
CA LEU A 8 -48.44 14.25 -9.57
C LEU A 8 -47.35 14.70 -8.57
N SER A 9 -47.36 14.22 -7.32
CA SER A 9 -46.40 14.67 -6.29
C SER A 9 -45.15 13.78 -6.17
N LEU A 10 -45.17 12.56 -6.71
CA LEU A 10 -44.04 11.62 -6.63
C LEU A 10 -43.05 11.71 -7.80
N LEU A 11 -43.38 12.49 -8.85
CA LEU A 11 -42.51 12.62 -10.03
C LEU A 11 -41.51 13.78 -9.95
N PHE A 12 -41.52 14.59 -8.87
CA PHE A 12 -40.63 15.74 -8.75
C PHE A 12 -39.39 15.48 -7.86
N VAL A 13 -39.43 14.48 -6.98
CA VAL A 13 -38.31 14.21 -6.05
C VAL A 13 -37.16 13.46 -6.71
N ARG A 14 -37.39 12.79 -7.85
CA ARG A 14 -36.34 12.01 -8.54
C ARG A 14 -35.38 12.82 -9.42
N MET A 15 -35.54 14.15 -9.50
CA MET A 15 -34.78 15.00 -10.42
C MET A 15 -33.65 15.82 -9.77
N LEU A 16 -33.34 15.59 -8.48
CA LEU A 16 -32.26 16.28 -7.75
C LEU A 16 -31.06 15.39 -7.41
N ALA A 17 -30.97 14.17 -7.97
CA ALA A 17 -29.70 13.45 -7.95
C ALA A 17 -28.85 14.01 -9.10
N THR A 18 -28.04 15.03 -8.84
CA THR A 18 -26.87 15.30 -9.70
C THR A 18 -26.10 13.99 -9.81
N PRO A 19 -25.82 13.47 -11.03
CA PRO A 19 -24.98 12.29 -11.18
C PRO A 19 -23.68 12.59 -10.43
N GLU A 20 -23.42 11.85 -9.35
CA GLU A 20 -22.18 11.97 -8.60
C GLU A 20 -21.07 11.73 -9.60
N ALA A 21 -20.26 12.76 -9.85
CA ALA A 21 -19.16 12.65 -10.79
C ALA A 21 -18.32 11.44 -10.38
N PRO A 22 -18.00 10.52 -11.31
CA PRO A 22 -17.29 9.32 -10.94
C PRO A 22 -15.96 9.70 -10.27
N PRO A 23 -15.60 9.06 -9.16
CA PRO A 23 -14.36 9.35 -8.46
C PRO A 23 -13.14 9.30 -9.38
N ALA A 24 -12.30 10.33 -9.28
CA ALA A 24 -10.97 10.39 -9.84
C ALA A 24 -9.93 10.23 -8.72
N LEU A 25 -8.85 9.51 -9.01
CA LEU A 25 -7.71 9.37 -8.12
C LEU A 25 -6.47 9.96 -8.80
N LEU A 26 -5.86 10.94 -8.14
CA LEU A 26 -4.56 11.48 -8.51
C LEU A 26 -3.51 10.95 -7.54
N VAL A 27 -2.52 10.24 -8.06
CA VAL A 27 -1.40 9.72 -7.28
C VAL A 27 -0.15 10.53 -7.61
N THR A 28 0.53 11.04 -6.60
CA THR A 28 1.82 11.72 -6.78
C THR A 28 2.91 10.93 -6.06
N LEU A 29 4.04 10.70 -6.73
CA LEU A 29 5.21 10.03 -6.13
C LEU A 29 6.37 11.01 -6.06
N ARG A 30 6.90 11.17 -4.85
CA ARG A 30 8.08 12.00 -4.56
C ARG A 30 9.16 11.19 -3.86
N ASP A 31 10.42 11.53 -4.09
CA ASP A 31 11.54 10.98 -3.33
C ASP A 31 11.65 11.62 -1.94
N ALA A 32 12.59 11.14 -1.12
CA ALA A 32 12.84 11.66 0.22
C ALA A 32 13.22 13.15 0.24
N GLN A 33 13.76 13.69 -0.86
CA GLN A 33 14.13 15.08 -1.06
C GLN A 33 12.99 15.94 -1.64
N GLY A 34 11.84 15.34 -1.96
CA GLY A 34 10.66 15.99 -2.55
C GLY A 34 10.67 16.06 -4.09
N GLY A 35 11.69 15.50 -4.74
CA GLY A 35 11.81 15.39 -6.19
C GLY A 35 10.79 14.41 -6.80
N PRO A 36 10.30 14.64 -8.02
CA PRO A 36 9.31 13.78 -8.65
C PRO A 36 9.92 12.43 -9.08
N VAL A 37 9.19 11.33 -8.84
CA VAL A 37 9.61 9.99 -9.29
C VAL A 37 8.87 9.63 -10.57
N MET A 38 9.57 9.73 -11.71
CA MET A 38 9.06 9.38 -13.04
C MET A 38 9.26 7.89 -13.36
N GLY A 39 8.36 7.31 -14.15
CA GLY A 39 8.52 5.97 -14.71
C GLY A 39 8.08 4.83 -13.80
N ALA A 40 7.52 5.13 -12.62
CA ALA A 40 6.97 4.14 -11.71
C ALA A 40 5.61 3.65 -12.22
N ALA A 41 5.39 2.34 -12.22
CA ALA A 41 4.11 1.75 -12.55
C ALA A 41 3.18 1.77 -11.33
N VAL A 42 2.08 2.52 -11.45
CA VAL A 42 1.01 2.61 -10.45
C VAL A 42 -0.17 1.79 -10.92
N ILE A 43 -0.63 0.87 -10.07
CA ILE A 43 -1.72 -0.05 -10.35
C ILE A 43 -2.80 0.14 -9.28
N VAL A 44 -4.01 0.44 -9.71
CA VAL A 44 -5.18 0.51 -8.83
C VAL A 44 -5.89 -0.84 -8.89
N LEU A 45 -6.04 -1.47 -7.73
CA LEU A 45 -6.68 -2.74 -7.52
C LEU A 45 -7.95 -2.56 -6.69
N ASP A 46 -8.86 -3.53 -6.76
CA ASP A 46 -9.97 -3.62 -5.80
C ASP A 46 -9.46 -3.80 -4.35
N ARG A 47 -10.36 -3.65 -3.37
CA ARG A 47 -10.08 -3.87 -1.94
C ARG A 47 -9.37 -5.20 -1.65
N THR A 48 -9.67 -6.25 -2.40
CA THR A 48 -9.11 -7.60 -2.21
C THR A 48 -7.70 -7.75 -2.79
N GLY A 49 -7.28 -6.81 -3.65
CA GLY A 49 -6.04 -6.84 -4.40
C GLY A 49 -6.06 -7.82 -5.57
N THR A 50 -7.24 -8.24 -6.04
CA THR A 50 -7.37 -9.29 -7.06
C THR A 50 -7.66 -8.71 -8.44
N THR A 51 -8.59 -7.76 -8.52
CA THR A 51 -9.01 -7.16 -9.78
C THR A 51 -8.26 -5.86 -10.02
N THR A 52 -7.64 -5.71 -11.19
CA THR A 52 -7.07 -4.43 -11.64
C THR A 52 -8.17 -3.52 -12.17
N LEU A 53 -8.31 -2.35 -11.54
CA LEU A 53 -9.23 -1.28 -11.93
C LEU A 53 -8.55 -0.30 -12.90
N GLY A 54 -7.23 -0.12 -12.79
CA GLY A 54 -6.46 0.75 -13.67
C GLY A 54 -4.96 0.57 -13.52
N ARG A 55 -4.22 1.02 -14.54
CA ARG A 55 -2.75 1.08 -14.53
C ARG A 55 -2.28 2.33 -15.25
N ALA A 56 -1.33 3.04 -14.64
CA ALA A 56 -0.66 4.20 -15.22
C ALA A 56 0.84 4.16 -14.88
N VAL A 57 1.62 4.98 -15.56
CA VAL A 57 3.04 5.20 -15.26
C VAL A 57 3.19 6.65 -14.85
N THR A 58 3.97 6.93 -13.81
CA THR A 58 4.21 8.30 -13.37
C THR A 58 4.95 9.10 -14.44
N ASP A 59 4.48 10.31 -14.69
CA ASP A 59 5.06 11.23 -15.67
C ASP A 59 6.26 12.01 -15.12
N ALA A 60 6.72 13.04 -15.85
CA ALA A 60 7.84 13.88 -15.45
C ALA A 60 7.59 14.72 -14.18
N ALA A 61 6.32 14.91 -13.80
CA ALA A 61 5.93 15.54 -12.54
C ALA A 61 5.78 14.52 -11.39
N GLY A 62 5.96 13.23 -11.68
CA GLY A 62 5.75 12.14 -10.71
C GLY A 62 4.28 11.82 -10.51
N GLU A 63 3.40 12.24 -11.42
CA GLU A 63 1.96 12.12 -11.27
C GLU A 63 1.38 10.97 -12.11
N ALA A 64 0.34 10.33 -11.57
CA ALA A 64 -0.47 9.33 -12.25
C ALA A 64 -1.95 9.56 -11.93
N SER A 65 -2.77 9.77 -12.96
CA SER A 65 -4.21 10.03 -12.81
C SER A 65 -5.05 8.83 -13.24
N PHE A 66 -6.13 8.59 -12.53
CA PHE A 66 -7.07 7.50 -12.77
C PHE A 66 -8.50 8.03 -12.69
N ALA A 67 -9.20 8.02 -13.81
CA ALA A 67 -10.62 8.32 -13.88
C ALA A 67 -11.24 7.63 -15.09
N PRO A 68 -12.49 7.15 -15.01
CA PRO A 68 -13.31 7.02 -13.80
C PRO A 68 -12.95 5.78 -12.96
N LEU A 69 -13.10 5.85 -11.63
CA LEU A 69 -12.98 4.70 -10.73
C LEU A 69 -14.28 4.44 -9.97
N PRO A 70 -14.56 3.18 -9.56
CA PRO A 70 -15.71 2.90 -8.69
C PRO A 70 -15.51 3.54 -7.31
N ALA A 71 -16.58 4.10 -6.76
CA ALA A 71 -16.58 4.56 -5.37
C ALA A 71 -16.41 3.39 -4.41
N GLY A 72 -15.67 3.61 -3.32
CA GLY A 72 -15.37 2.62 -2.28
C GLY A 72 -13.88 2.43 -2.01
N GLU A 73 -13.54 1.33 -1.35
CA GLU A 73 -12.16 1.00 -0.98
C GLU A 73 -11.39 0.39 -2.16
N VAL A 74 -10.25 0.99 -2.49
CA VAL A 74 -9.31 0.50 -3.50
C VAL A 74 -7.91 0.36 -2.91
N ARG A 75 -7.05 -0.43 -3.57
CA ARG A 75 -5.64 -0.56 -3.21
C ARG A 75 -4.75 0.02 -4.30
N VAL A 76 -3.81 0.88 -3.92
CA VAL A 76 -2.84 1.48 -4.84
C VAL A 76 -1.50 0.81 -4.67
N GLN A 77 -1.12 0.02 -5.67
CA GLN A 77 0.18 -0.65 -5.72
C GLN A 77 1.15 0.14 -6.58
N VAL A 78 2.37 0.30 -6.09
CA VAL A 78 3.48 0.93 -6.82
C VAL A 78 4.58 -0.09 -7.07
N SER A 79 5.10 -0.10 -8.30
CA SER A 79 6.21 -0.96 -8.70
C SER A 79 7.08 -0.25 -9.74
N GLY A 80 8.31 -0.73 -9.93
CA GLY A 80 9.26 -0.16 -10.86
C GLY A 80 10.63 -0.01 -10.22
N GLN A 81 11.45 0.87 -10.78
CA GLN A 81 12.78 1.19 -10.29
C GLN A 81 12.98 2.69 -10.30
N LEU A 82 13.72 3.21 -9.31
CA LEU A 82 14.26 4.55 -9.35
C LEU A 82 15.33 4.65 -10.47
N ALA A 83 15.75 5.88 -10.77
CA ALA A 83 16.76 6.16 -11.78
C ALA A 83 18.12 5.48 -11.49
N ASP A 84 18.43 5.19 -10.23
CA ASP A 84 19.62 4.48 -9.77
C ASP A 84 19.51 2.93 -9.89
N GLY A 85 18.35 2.42 -10.33
CA GLY A 85 18.05 0.99 -10.42
C GLY A 85 17.44 0.38 -9.16
N THR A 86 17.28 1.15 -8.07
CA THR A 86 16.70 0.69 -6.82
C THR A 86 15.22 0.32 -7.03
N ALA A 87 14.83 -0.90 -6.67
CA ALA A 87 13.47 -1.39 -6.87
C ALA A 87 12.48 -0.77 -5.88
N LEU A 88 11.37 -0.25 -6.42
CA LEU A 88 10.25 0.25 -5.65
C LEU A 88 9.49 -0.90 -5.00
N ARG A 89 9.28 -0.81 -3.68
CA ARG A 89 8.53 -1.81 -2.91
C ARG A 89 7.66 -1.18 -1.85
N GLN A 90 6.48 -1.72 -1.67
CA GLN A 90 5.64 -1.44 -0.51
C GLN A 90 5.77 -2.61 0.47
N VAL A 91 5.78 -2.32 1.77
CA VAL A 91 6.00 -3.30 2.83
C VAL A 91 4.98 -3.14 3.95
N GLY A 92 4.97 -4.07 4.90
CA GLY A 92 4.07 -4.00 6.07
C GLY A 92 2.59 -4.00 5.67
N ALA A 93 1.82 -3.06 6.22
CA ALA A 93 0.38 -2.93 5.96
C ALA A 93 0.06 -2.62 4.48
N ASP A 94 1.02 -1.99 3.79
CA ASP A 94 0.89 -1.56 2.40
C ASP A 94 1.51 -2.55 1.41
N ALA A 95 2.01 -3.70 1.86
CA ALA A 95 2.62 -4.71 0.99
C ALA A 95 1.70 -5.20 -0.15
N ARG A 96 0.38 -5.03 0.01
CA ARG A 96 -0.65 -5.34 -1.00
C ARG A 96 -1.18 -4.08 -1.72
N GLY A 97 -0.50 -2.95 -1.57
CA GLY A 97 -0.96 -1.62 -1.96
C GLY A 97 -1.65 -0.87 -0.83
N VAL A 98 -1.53 0.46 -0.89
CA VAL A 98 -2.10 1.42 0.06
C VAL A 98 -3.62 1.43 -0.08
N LEU A 99 -4.34 1.27 1.03
CA LEU A 99 -5.80 1.32 1.05
C LEU A 99 -6.28 2.78 0.95
N VAL A 100 -7.12 3.09 -0.04
CA VAL A 100 -7.69 4.42 -0.27
C VAL A 100 -9.20 4.31 -0.37
N ILE A 101 -9.92 5.27 0.24
CA ILE A 101 -11.38 5.35 0.15
C ILE A 101 -11.75 6.40 -0.89
N LEU A 102 -12.34 5.97 -1.99
CA LEU A 102 -12.87 6.82 -3.05
C LEU A 102 -14.33 7.18 -2.75
N GLY A 103 -14.54 8.33 -2.11
CA GLY A 103 -15.88 8.87 -1.82
C GLY A 103 -16.07 10.32 -2.24
N ALA A 104 -15.05 10.92 -2.88
CA ALA A 104 -15.09 12.28 -3.39
C ALA A 104 -14.84 12.28 -4.91
N PRO A 105 -15.28 13.31 -5.64
CA PRO A 105 -15.05 13.43 -7.08
C PRO A 105 -13.56 13.40 -7.44
N GLU A 106 -12.70 13.93 -6.57
CA GLU A 106 -11.25 13.91 -6.74
C GLU A 106 -10.61 13.54 -5.40
N VAL A 107 -9.84 12.45 -5.39
CA VAL A 107 -9.04 11.99 -4.25
C VAL A 107 -7.58 12.10 -4.62
N ARG A 108 -6.77 12.66 -3.73
CA ARG A 108 -5.31 12.78 -3.92
C ARG A 108 -4.61 11.85 -2.95
N LEU A 109 -3.67 11.07 -3.48
CA LEU A 109 -2.78 10.22 -2.71
C LEU A 109 -1.35 10.64 -2.99
N GLU A 110 -0.65 11.16 -1.98
CA GLU A 110 0.78 11.43 -2.09
C GLU A 110 1.57 10.27 -1.48
N LEU A 111 2.56 9.79 -2.23
CA LEU A 111 3.44 8.72 -1.85
C LEU A 111 4.88 9.24 -1.82
N ARG A 112 5.59 8.90 -0.75
CA ARG A 112 7.00 9.18 -0.57
C ARG A 112 7.81 7.90 -0.80
N VAL A 113 8.91 8.05 -1.52
CA VAL A 113 9.86 6.99 -1.82
C VAL A 113 11.14 7.25 -1.03
N GLU A 114 11.46 6.33 -0.15
CA GLU A 114 12.70 6.35 0.63
C GLU A 114 13.91 5.97 -0.23
N PRO A 115 15.14 6.36 0.18
CA PRO A 115 16.36 6.06 -0.59
C PRO A 115 16.60 4.56 -0.80
N ASP A 116 16.02 3.71 0.05
CA ASP A 116 16.11 2.26 -0.07
C ASP A 116 15.08 1.67 -1.07
N GLY A 117 14.22 2.50 -1.67
CA GLY A 117 13.14 2.10 -2.57
C GLY A 117 11.81 1.77 -1.88
N MET A 118 11.70 1.98 -0.56
CA MET A 118 10.44 1.79 0.15
C MET A 118 9.45 2.90 -0.22
N VAL A 119 8.24 2.51 -0.61
CA VAL A 119 7.14 3.43 -0.92
C VAL A 119 6.19 3.48 0.28
N ILE A 120 6.02 4.66 0.86
CA ILE A 120 5.16 4.91 2.02
C ILE A 120 4.15 6.03 1.69
N PRO A 121 2.92 5.98 2.22
CA PRO A 121 2.01 7.12 2.16
C PRO A 121 2.63 8.34 2.84
N ASP A 122 2.54 9.53 2.24
CA ASP A 122 3.01 10.74 2.91
C ASP A 122 2.02 11.13 4.02
N PRO A 123 2.42 11.07 5.31
CA PRO A 123 1.54 11.37 6.43
C PRO A 123 1.03 12.81 6.43
N ALA A 124 1.71 13.74 5.75
CA ALA A 124 1.24 15.13 5.63
C ALA A 124 -0.05 15.24 4.79
N THR A 125 -0.36 14.23 3.97
CA THR A 125 -1.59 14.17 3.15
C THR A 125 -2.62 13.16 3.64
N MET A 126 -2.28 12.37 4.67
CA MET A 126 -3.21 11.55 5.45
C MET A 126 -4.00 12.36 6.50
N ILE A 127 -4.15 13.67 6.30
CA ILE A 127 -5.17 14.45 7.01
C ILE A 127 -6.50 14.00 6.44
N VAL A 128 -7.10 13.03 7.13
CA VAL A 128 -8.53 12.75 7.20
C VAL A 128 -9.29 13.99 6.72
N PRO A 129 -10.13 13.93 5.67
CA PRO A 129 -11.07 15.02 5.45
C PRO A 129 -11.80 15.18 6.77
N ASP A 130 -11.59 16.34 7.40
CA ASP A 130 -12.16 16.75 8.67
C ASP A 130 -13.67 16.52 8.59
N LEU A 131 -14.10 15.28 8.88
CA LEU A 131 -15.44 14.96 9.29
C LEU A 131 -15.51 15.70 10.60
N GLY A 132 -16.06 16.92 10.56
CA GLY A 132 -16.21 17.86 11.68
C GLY A 132 -17.03 17.26 12.83
N ILE A 133 -16.52 16.18 13.40
CA ILE A 133 -16.89 15.62 14.67
C ILE A 133 -15.98 16.39 15.64
N PRO A 134 -16.51 17.35 16.40
CA PRO A 134 -15.72 17.97 17.44
C PRO A 134 -15.25 16.86 18.39
N PHE A 135 -13.96 16.59 18.39
CA PHE A 135 -13.35 15.94 19.53
C PHE A 135 -13.40 16.97 20.66
N ASP A 136 -14.50 16.99 21.41
CA ASP A 136 -14.56 17.53 22.77
C ASP A 136 -13.63 16.66 23.64
N LEU A 137 -12.32 16.85 23.44
CA LEU A 137 -11.34 16.48 24.43
C LEU A 137 -11.47 17.51 25.54
N PRO A 138 -11.79 17.12 26.78
CA PRO A 138 -11.73 18.07 27.88
C PRO A 138 -10.30 18.62 27.94
N THR A 139 -10.20 19.93 27.66
CA THR A 139 -9.04 20.75 27.95
C THR A 139 -8.89 20.82 29.47
N ALA A 140 -8.30 19.77 30.03
CA ALA A 140 -7.73 19.79 31.37
C ALA A 140 -6.22 19.70 31.18
N ALA A 141 -5.58 20.86 31.21
CA ALA A 141 -4.19 20.98 31.59
C ALA A 141 -3.91 20.08 32.79
N LEU A 142 -2.76 19.39 32.81
CA LEU A 142 -1.92 19.22 33.99
C LEU A 142 -0.63 18.49 33.62
N ALA A 143 0.46 19.24 33.77
CA ALA A 143 1.77 18.81 34.25
C ALA A 143 2.57 17.76 33.44
N VAL A 144 3.65 18.28 32.85
CA VAL A 144 4.97 17.62 32.87
C VAL A 144 5.19 17.03 34.27
N THR A 145 5.09 15.71 34.39
CA THR A 145 5.56 14.98 35.56
C THR A 145 6.79 14.20 35.12
N ALA A 146 7.90 14.52 35.77
CA ALA A 146 9.18 13.87 35.63
C ALA A 146 9.06 12.34 35.64
N ALA A 147 9.97 11.70 34.91
CA ALA A 147 10.21 10.27 34.97
C ALA A 147 10.29 9.80 36.43
N PRO A 148 9.59 8.73 36.83
CA PRO A 148 9.84 8.10 38.11
C PRO A 148 11.24 7.49 38.09
N THR A 149 12.15 8.05 38.90
CA THR A 149 13.39 7.37 39.28
C THR A 149 13.01 6.06 39.96
N LEU A 150 13.23 4.94 39.28
CA LEU A 150 13.07 3.61 39.87
C LEU A 150 14.00 3.48 41.09
N PRO A 151 13.52 2.94 42.24
CA PRO A 151 14.42 2.51 43.28
C PRO A 151 15.29 1.36 42.75
N ALA A 152 16.61 1.49 42.89
CA ALA A 152 17.56 0.44 42.58
C ALA A 152 17.28 -0.78 43.47
N LEU A 153 16.80 -1.87 42.88
CA LEU A 153 16.73 -3.17 43.54
C LEU A 153 18.17 -3.69 43.76
N PRO A 154 18.50 -4.28 44.92
CA PRO A 154 19.79 -4.95 45.09
C PRO A 154 19.88 -6.10 44.10
N ILE A 155 20.90 -6.06 43.24
CA ILE A 155 21.22 -7.16 42.33
C ILE A 155 21.79 -8.29 43.20
N PRO A 156 21.14 -9.48 43.29
CA PRO A 156 21.80 -10.62 43.90
C PRO A 156 22.92 -11.07 42.97
N THR A 157 24.16 -10.95 43.41
CA THR A 157 25.33 -11.52 42.74
C THR A 157 25.25 -13.03 42.86
N THR A 158 24.60 -13.71 41.91
CA THR A 158 24.71 -15.16 41.78
C THR A 158 25.55 -15.46 40.55
N VAL A 159 26.83 -15.71 40.82
CA VAL A 159 27.80 -16.23 39.85
C VAL A 159 27.29 -17.59 39.37
N PRO A 160 26.97 -17.78 38.07
CA PRO A 160 26.70 -19.11 37.56
C PRO A 160 28.02 -19.92 37.54
N PRO A 161 28.00 -21.21 37.92
CA PRO A 161 29.19 -22.04 37.84
C PRO A 161 29.63 -22.20 36.38
N VAL A 162 30.91 -21.98 36.15
CA VAL A 162 31.63 -22.43 34.95
C VAL A 162 31.41 -23.94 34.84
N VAL A 163 30.63 -24.35 33.85
CA VAL A 163 30.54 -25.75 33.44
C VAL A 163 31.60 -25.93 32.38
N ASP A 164 32.71 -26.53 32.80
CA ASP A 164 33.70 -27.11 31.91
C ASP A 164 33.06 -28.24 31.08
N GLU A 165 33.41 -28.19 29.79
CA GLU A 165 33.33 -29.13 28.66
C GLU A 165 32.85 -30.59 28.87
N PRO A 166 32.32 -31.23 27.80
CA PRO A 166 33.24 -32.04 27.00
C PRO A 166 33.00 -32.01 25.48
N THR A 167 34.11 -31.86 24.74
CA THR A 167 34.40 -32.55 23.46
C THR A 167 33.77 -33.94 23.34
N ALA A 168 33.10 -34.21 22.21
CA ALA A 168 33.13 -35.47 21.44
C ALA A 168 32.02 -35.47 20.38
N LEU A 169 32.38 -35.38 19.10
CA LEU A 169 32.41 -36.50 18.13
C LEU A 169 31.03 -36.87 17.55
N GLY A 170 30.87 -36.65 16.23
CA GLY A 170 29.63 -37.07 15.59
C GLY A 170 29.45 -37.01 14.06
N TRP A 171 30.40 -36.48 13.25
CA TRP A 171 30.62 -36.94 11.85
C TRP A 171 29.43 -36.79 10.81
N PRO A 172 29.58 -37.08 9.48
CA PRO A 172 29.63 -36.03 8.43
C PRO A 172 28.62 -36.14 7.24
N TRP A 173 28.40 -35.02 6.49
CA TRP A 173 28.06 -34.77 5.04
C TRP A 173 27.06 -35.68 4.24
N PRO A 174 26.57 -35.35 2.99
CA PRO A 174 26.90 -34.24 2.06
C PRO A 174 25.73 -33.54 1.29
N LEU A 175 26.09 -32.43 0.62
CA LEU A 175 25.68 -31.92 -0.72
C LEU A 175 24.38 -32.43 -1.40
N LEU A 176 23.46 -31.50 -1.70
CA LEU A 176 22.58 -31.48 -2.90
C LEU A 176 22.25 -30.00 -3.19
N VAL A 177 22.98 -29.28 -4.05
CA VAL A 177 22.76 -29.18 -5.52
C VAL A 177 21.28 -29.33 -5.91
N ALA A 178 20.56 -28.21 -5.97
CA ALA A 178 19.29 -28.11 -6.69
C ALA A 178 19.20 -26.77 -7.45
N GLY A 179 20.27 -26.42 -8.16
CA GLY A 179 20.37 -25.27 -9.06
C GLY A 179 20.10 -25.58 -10.54
N GLY A 180 19.32 -26.62 -10.88
CA GLY A 180 19.32 -27.15 -12.26
C GLY A 180 17.99 -27.56 -12.91
N LEU A 181 16.84 -27.45 -12.25
CA LEU A 181 15.60 -28.10 -12.76
C LEU A 181 14.51 -27.16 -13.29
N VAL A 182 14.68 -25.83 -13.23
CA VAL A 182 13.66 -24.89 -13.76
C VAL A 182 13.92 -24.49 -15.22
N VAL A 183 15.17 -24.53 -15.70
CA VAL A 183 15.49 -24.12 -17.08
C VAL A 183 15.16 -25.21 -18.12
N ALA A 184 15.21 -26.49 -17.75
CA ALA A 184 14.92 -27.59 -18.67
C ALA A 184 13.41 -27.73 -19.02
N VAL A 185 12.51 -27.31 -18.13
CA VAL A 185 11.06 -27.36 -18.37
C VAL A 185 10.58 -26.20 -19.25
N LEU A 186 11.22 -25.03 -19.17
CA LEU A 186 10.90 -23.88 -20.03
C LEU A 186 11.46 -24.03 -21.46
N ALA A 187 12.57 -24.74 -21.66
CA ALA A 187 13.08 -25.04 -23.00
C ALA A 187 12.21 -26.05 -23.77
N LEU A 188 11.51 -26.97 -23.06
CA LEU A 188 10.65 -27.98 -23.70
C LEU A 188 9.28 -27.41 -24.13
N ILE A 189 8.81 -26.32 -23.51
CA ILE A 189 7.54 -25.66 -23.87
C ILE A 189 7.70 -24.70 -25.05
N ALA A 190 8.88 -24.08 -25.21
CA ALA A 190 9.16 -23.18 -26.34
C ALA A 190 9.37 -23.91 -27.68
N ALA A 191 9.87 -25.15 -27.69
CA ALA A 191 10.11 -25.91 -28.92
C ALA A 191 8.82 -26.47 -29.58
N ARG A 192 7.72 -26.62 -28.82
CA ARG A 192 6.46 -27.19 -29.33
C ARG A 192 5.52 -26.15 -29.96
N SER A 193 5.73 -24.85 -29.72
CA SER A 193 4.88 -23.78 -30.27
C SER A 193 5.32 -23.29 -31.66
N LEU A 194 6.56 -23.58 -32.09
CA LEU A 194 7.08 -23.19 -33.41
C LEU A 194 6.72 -24.15 -34.56
N TRP A 195 6.24 -25.36 -34.28
CA TRP A 195 5.85 -26.34 -35.32
C TRP A 195 4.38 -26.26 -35.78
N ARG A 196 3.54 -25.44 -35.16
CA ARG A 196 2.13 -25.23 -35.58
C ARG A 196 1.91 -24.07 -36.56
N ARG A 197 2.96 -23.38 -37.02
CA ARG A 197 2.86 -22.26 -37.97
C ARG A 197 3.53 -22.54 -39.33
N ARG A 198 3.70 -23.80 -39.70
CA ARG A 198 4.17 -24.23 -41.04
C ARG A 198 3.54 -25.55 -41.51
N ALA A 199 2.24 -25.71 -41.26
CA ALA A 199 1.38 -26.68 -41.95
C ALA A 199 0.10 -25.95 -42.38
#